data_AF-A0A956FXC3-F1
#
_entry.id   AF-A0A956FXC3-F1
#
_cell.length_a   1.000
_cell.length_b   1.000
_cell.length_c   1.000
_cell.angle_alpha   90.00
_cell.angle_beta   90.00
_cell.angle_gamma   90.00
#
_symmetry.space_group_name_H-M   'P 1'
#
loop_
_entity.id
_entity.type
_entity.pdbx_description
1 polymer ?
#
loop_
_entity_poly.entity_id
_entity_poly.type
_entity_poly.pdbx_seq_one_letter_code
_entity_poly.pdbx_strand_id
1 'polypeptide(L)'
;EGGCVKGNSVRCPYHHWAFNGQGMCTDIPYAKTIPKKARTNAHTVVERYGMIFMYRNKAGTAPTYDLPTMDDFDPDDYMPPATFEYEIAIHGQDIMENSVDSPHFAAVHGHSMPVNTFRSEGSQLWITQQASVHRFGRQLNFRLEFHMIEPGFHYCHFPDMPGPPAHVFSSIVPVDETRVVHRVSVRVKKTRPKLVARIARRFLTWQMMKTYHEDMQIWESKEYLRHPVLCDGDGSIMKLRNWYKQFFDPEGDPKRLQVVPST
;
A
#
# COMPACT_ATOMS: atom_id res chain seq x y z
N GLU A 1 27.98 6.73 -9.11
CA GLU A 1 27.45 6.96 -7.76
C GLU A 1 26.54 8.18 -7.76
N GLY A 2 25.52 8.21 -6.90
CA GLY A 2 24.53 9.29 -6.82
C GLY A 2 25.04 10.53 -6.08
N GLY A 3 24.15 11.50 -5.81
CA GLY A 3 24.45 12.68 -4.99
C GLY A 3 24.65 12.36 -3.50
N CYS A 4 24.87 13.38 -2.67
CA CYS A 4 25.05 13.22 -1.23
C CYS A 4 24.26 14.28 -0.43
N VAL A 5 23.96 14.02 0.83
CA VAL A 5 23.41 15.04 1.75
C VAL A 5 24.53 15.89 2.33
N LYS A 6 24.36 17.21 2.36
CA LYS A 6 25.25 18.17 3.04
C LYS A 6 24.40 19.19 3.80
N GLY A 7 24.44 19.14 5.14
CA GLY A 7 23.51 19.90 5.98
C GLY A 7 22.06 19.50 5.66
N ASN A 8 21.21 20.50 5.39
CA ASN A 8 19.79 20.30 5.03
C ASN A 8 19.55 20.31 3.51
N SER A 9 20.54 19.93 2.70
CA SER A 9 20.41 19.94 1.24
C SER A 9 21.02 18.70 0.60
N VAL A 10 20.42 18.26 -0.50
CA VAL A 10 20.97 17.24 -1.39
C VAL A 10 21.90 17.93 -2.39
N ARG A 11 23.12 17.44 -2.50
CA ARG A 11 24.17 17.96 -3.37
C ARG A 11 24.33 17.08 -4.59
N CYS A 12 24.19 17.69 -5.77
CA CYS A 12 24.40 17.04 -7.05
C CYS A 12 25.84 16.48 -7.17
N PRO A 13 26.04 15.27 -7.69
CA PRO A 13 27.38 14.70 -7.85
C PRO A 13 28.15 15.33 -9.00
N TYR A 14 27.47 15.99 -9.96
CA TYR A 14 28.11 16.50 -11.17
C TYR A 14 28.78 17.86 -10.94
N HIS A 15 28.04 18.83 -10.41
CA HIS A 15 28.52 20.20 -10.22
C HIS A 15 28.28 20.74 -8.81
N HIS A 16 27.86 19.87 -7.89
CA HIS A 16 27.69 20.22 -6.48
C HIS A 16 26.68 21.33 -6.16
N TRP A 17 25.73 21.60 -7.06
CA TRP A 17 24.56 22.40 -6.70
C TRP A 17 23.80 21.70 -5.58
N ALA A 18 23.41 22.47 -4.57
CA ALA A 18 22.67 21.97 -3.42
C ALA A 18 21.21 22.42 -3.48
N PHE A 19 20.28 21.51 -3.15
CA PHE A 19 18.85 21.79 -3.11
C PHE A 19 18.26 21.34 -1.78
N ASN A 20 17.44 22.18 -1.15
CA ASN A 20 16.76 21.83 0.10
C ASN A 20 15.45 21.04 -0.13
N GLY A 21 14.76 20.66 0.95
CA GLY A 21 13.50 19.91 0.91
C GLY A 21 12.33 20.64 0.23
N GLN A 22 12.42 21.96 0.05
CA GLN A 22 11.46 22.78 -0.70
C GLN A 22 11.85 22.92 -2.19
N GLY A 23 12.90 22.22 -2.63
CA GLY A 23 13.40 22.25 -4.00
C GLY A 23 14.17 23.53 -4.36
N MET A 24 14.45 24.41 -3.40
CA MET A 24 15.21 25.64 -3.65
C MET A 24 16.70 25.33 -3.73
N CYS A 25 17.40 25.89 -4.73
CA CYS A 25 18.85 25.83 -4.77
C CYS A 25 19.43 26.70 -3.64
N THR A 26 20.22 26.08 -2.76
CA THR A 26 20.79 26.71 -1.55
C THR A 26 22.27 27.04 -1.70
N ASP A 27 22.98 26.37 -2.61
CA ASP A 27 24.41 26.58 -2.85
C ASP A 27 24.79 26.22 -4.29
N ILE A 28 25.68 27.03 -4.88
CA ILE A 28 26.37 26.78 -6.15
C ILE A 28 27.85 27.07 -5.87
N PRO A 29 28.69 26.05 -5.61
CA PRO A 29 30.01 26.26 -5.02
C PRO A 29 30.98 27.14 -5.82
N TYR A 30 30.70 27.33 -7.11
CA TYR A 30 31.53 28.09 -8.04
C TYR A 30 30.87 29.41 -8.50
N ALA A 31 29.77 29.84 -7.87
CA ALA A 31 29.09 31.09 -8.20
C ALA A 31 28.86 31.95 -6.95
N LYS A 32 28.96 33.28 -7.11
CA LYS A 32 28.66 34.25 -6.04
C LYS A 32 27.16 34.50 -5.86
N THR A 33 26.36 34.25 -6.90
CA THR A 33 24.93 34.56 -6.94
C THR A 33 24.16 33.36 -7.47
N ILE A 34 23.13 32.93 -6.73
CA ILE A 34 22.22 31.87 -7.15
C ILE A 34 21.10 32.48 -8.01
N PRO A 35 20.84 31.97 -9.23
CA PRO A 35 19.73 32.45 -10.06
C PRO A 35 18.37 32.28 -9.35
N LYS A 36 17.50 33.29 -9.41
CA LYS A 36 16.16 33.22 -8.75
C LYS A 36 15.28 32.04 -9.20
N LYS A 37 15.53 31.55 -10.42
CA LYS A 37 14.84 30.41 -11.04
C LYS A 37 15.49 29.05 -10.74
N ALA A 38 16.62 29.00 -10.02
CA ALA A 38 17.29 27.75 -9.65
C ALA A 38 16.48 27.00 -8.58
N ARG A 39 15.49 26.23 -9.04
CA ARG A 39 14.54 25.48 -8.22
C ARG A 39 14.17 24.18 -8.94
N THR A 40 13.86 23.14 -8.18
CA THR A 40 13.30 21.87 -8.66
C THR A 40 11.94 21.63 -8.03
N ASN A 41 11.19 20.67 -8.55
CA ASN A 41 9.98 20.18 -7.89
C ASN A 41 10.35 19.57 -6.54
N ALA A 42 9.49 19.80 -5.55
CA ALA A 42 9.53 19.16 -4.25
C ALA A 42 8.18 18.48 -3.99
N HIS A 43 8.23 17.27 -3.46
CA HIS A 43 7.02 16.52 -3.12
C HIS A 43 6.62 16.79 -1.67
N THR A 44 5.31 16.79 -1.41
CA THR A 44 4.82 16.80 -0.02
C THR A 44 5.09 15.42 0.58
N VAL A 45 5.77 15.40 1.71
CA VAL A 45 6.15 14.18 2.43
C VAL A 45 5.61 14.24 3.86
N VAL A 46 5.09 13.12 4.34
CA VAL A 46 4.63 12.93 5.72
C VAL A 46 5.35 11.72 6.29
N GLU A 47 5.97 11.89 7.47
CA GLU A 47 6.51 10.79 8.27
C GLU A 47 5.50 10.44 9.37
N ARG A 48 4.92 9.25 9.30
CA ARG A 48 3.93 8.77 10.28
C ARG A 48 3.97 7.24 10.34
N TYR A 49 3.60 6.65 11.49
CA TYR A 49 3.50 5.19 11.65
C TYR A 49 4.80 4.42 11.36
N GLY A 50 5.96 5.08 11.48
CA GLY A 50 7.26 4.51 11.11
C GLY A 50 7.44 4.28 9.60
N MET A 51 6.74 5.08 8.78
CA MET A 51 6.76 5.05 7.32
C MET A 51 6.85 6.47 6.76
N ILE A 52 7.31 6.58 5.50
CA ILE A 52 7.39 7.83 4.75
C ILE A 52 6.36 7.76 3.62
N PHE A 53 5.44 8.72 3.60
CA PHE A 53 4.41 8.86 2.58
C PHE A 53 4.74 10.05 1.70
N MET A 54 4.67 9.87 0.38
CA MET A 54 4.86 10.93 -0.60
C MET A 54 3.56 11.14 -1.36
N TYR A 55 3.02 12.37 -1.31
CA TYR A 55 1.83 12.71 -2.09
C TYR A 55 2.21 13.06 -3.52
N ARG A 56 1.42 12.56 -4.47
CA ARG A 56 1.57 12.85 -5.90
C ARG A 56 0.20 13.00 -6.55
N ASN A 57 0.05 14.05 -7.33
CA ASN A 57 -1.06 14.20 -8.27
C ASN A 57 -0.54 14.72 -9.62
N LYS A 58 -1.40 14.72 -10.64
CA LYS A 58 -1.06 15.18 -11.99
C LYS A 58 -0.70 16.68 -12.04
N ALA A 59 -1.33 17.50 -11.20
CA ALA A 59 -1.12 18.95 -11.16
C ALA A 59 0.17 19.36 -10.43
N GLY A 60 0.82 18.45 -9.70
CA GLY A 60 1.98 18.74 -8.86
C GLY A 60 1.66 19.62 -7.63
N THR A 61 0.38 19.67 -7.21
CA THR A 61 -0.03 20.47 -6.05
C THR A 61 0.11 19.70 -4.73
N ALA A 62 0.12 20.43 -3.62
CA ALA A 62 0.00 19.85 -2.29
C ALA A 62 -1.36 19.15 -2.11
N PRO A 63 -1.46 18.15 -1.22
CA PRO A 63 -2.74 17.53 -0.89
C PRO A 63 -3.69 18.55 -0.24
N THR A 64 -4.99 18.40 -0.47
CA THR A 64 -6.05 19.24 0.14
C THR A 64 -6.63 18.62 1.41
N TYR A 65 -6.16 17.44 1.79
CA TYR A 65 -6.57 16.66 2.96
C TYR A 65 -5.32 16.02 3.60
N ASP A 66 -5.42 15.63 4.87
CA ASP A 66 -4.32 14.94 5.56
C ASP A 66 -4.34 13.43 5.27
N LEU A 67 -3.20 12.78 5.50
CA LEU A 67 -3.11 11.32 5.53
C LEU A 67 -4.06 10.79 6.63
N PRO A 68 -4.92 9.79 6.34
CA PRO A 68 -5.84 9.25 7.33
C PRO A 68 -5.17 8.77 8.62
N THR A 69 -5.93 8.85 9.73
CA THR A 69 -5.47 8.34 11.02
C THR A 69 -5.62 6.82 11.11
N MET A 70 -4.68 6.18 11.80
CA MET A 70 -4.73 4.75 12.15
C MET A 70 -4.77 4.64 13.66
N ASP A 71 -5.96 4.82 14.24
CA ASP A 71 -6.13 4.99 15.69
C ASP A 71 -5.76 3.72 16.49
N ASP A 72 -5.78 2.55 15.85
CA ASP A 72 -5.44 1.25 16.43
C ASP A 72 -3.98 0.81 16.15
N PHE A 73 -3.18 1.68 15.54
CA PHE A 73 -1.79 1.38 15.19
C PHE A 73 -0.80 2.43 15.74
N ASP A 74 -0.08 2.02 16.78
CA ASP A 74 1.13 2.71 17.23
C ASP A 74 2.35 1.83 16.90
N PRO A 75 3.33 2.28 16.07
CA PRO A 75 4.51 1.49 15.75
C PRO A 75 5.31 1.03 16.98
N ASP A 76 5.26 1.76 18.10
CA ASP A 76 5.97 1.41 19.33
C ASP A 76 5.36 0.20 20.06
N ASP A 77 4.12 -0.18 19.74
CA ASP A 77 3.49 -1.39 20.24
C ASP A 77 3.98 -2.66 19.53
N TYR A 78 4.64 -2.53 18.37
CA TYR A 78 4.98 -3.64 17.48
C TYR A 78 6.47 -3.96 17.47
N MET A 79 6.79 -5.22 17.21
CA MET A 79 8.18 -5.63 16.97
C MET A 79 8.74 -4.92 15.72
N PRO A 80 10.08 -4.79 15.59
CA PRO A 80 10.68 -4.32 14.35
C PRO A 80 10.13 -5.08 13.14
N PRO A 81 9.80 -4.39 12.05
CA PRO A 81 9.10 -5.01 10.94
C PRO A 81 9.92 -6.05 10.21
N ALA A 82 9.23 -7.00 9.58
CA ALA A 82 9.79 -7.72 8.46
C ALA A 82 9.34 -7.00 7.18
N THR A 83 10.27 -6.42 6.44
CA THR A 83 9.99 -5.62 5.23
C THR A 83 10.55 -6.33 4.02
N PHE A 84 9.77 -6.31 2.95
CA PHE A 84 10.09 -6.88 1.65
C PHE A 84 9.80 -5.85 0.57
N GLU A 85 10.61 -5.85 -0.49
CA GLU A 85 10.47 -4.96 -1.64
C GLU A 85 10.66 -5.79 -2.90
N TYR A 86 9.75 -5.62 -3.85
CA TYR A 86 9.73 -6.33 -5.13
C TYR A 86 9.45 -5.34 -6.26
N GLU A 87 10.20 -5.43 -7.35
CA GLU A 87 9.80 -4.85 -8.64
C GLU A 87 9.04 -5.94 -9.39
N ILE A 88 7.78 -5.67 -9.75
CA ILE A 88 6.86 -6.66 -10.31
C ILE A 88 6.30 -6.13 -11.63
N ALA A 89 6.29 -6.98 -12.67
CA ALA A 89 5.68 -6.71 -13.96
C ALA A 89 4.15 -6.86 -13.91
N ILE A 90 3.48 -5.88 -13.31
CA ILE A 90 2.02 -5.84 -13.15
C ILE A 90 1.53 -4.39 -13.12
N HIS A 91 0.30 -4.16 -13.58
CA HIS A 91 -0.38 -2.87 -13.40
C HIS A 91 -0.85 -2.72 -11.93
N GLY A 92 -0.60 -1.57 -11.30
CA GLY A 92 -0.85 -1.38 -9.86
C GLY A 92 -2.29 -1.67 -9.38
N GLN A 93 -3.29 -1.42 -10.23
CA GLN A 93 -4.69 -1.75 -9.94
C GLN A 93 -4.91 -3.26 -9.72
N ASP A 94 -4.19 -4.12 -10.44
CA ASP A 94 -4.38 -5.57 -10.36
C ASP A 94 -3.91 -6.14 -9.02
N ILE A 95 -2.90 -5.53 -8.39
CA ILE A 95 -2.50 -5.88 -7.02
C ILE A 95 -3.64 -5.59 -6.04
N MET A 96 -4.36 -4.47 -6.22
CA MET A 96 -5.51 -4.16 -5.37
C MET A 96 -6.69 -5.08 -5.66
N GLU A 97 -6.92 -5.45 -6.92
CA GLU A 97 -7.98 -6.39 -7.33
C GLU A 97 -7.83 -7.76 -6.67
N ASN A 98 -6.59 -8.22 -6.48
CA ASN A 98 -6.32 -9.46 -5.76
C ASN A 98 -6.92 -9.45 -4.33
N SER A 99 -7.02 -8.28 -3.68
CA SER A 99 -7.64 -8.17 -2.35
C SER A 99 -9.15 -8.42 -2.32
N VAL A 100 -9.83 -8.45 -3.48
CA VAL A 100 -11.28 -8.65 -3.59
C VAL A 100 -11.66 -9.81 -4.50
N ASP A 101 -10.69 -10.48 -5.10
CA ASP A 101 -10.84 -11.68 -5.91
C ASP A 101 -11.04 -12.90 -4.98
N SER A 102 -12.29 -13.19 -4.62
CA SER A 102 -12.57 -14.35 -3.75
C SER A 102 -12.20 -15.71 -4.39
N PRO A 103 -12.42 -15.95 -5.69
CA PRO A 103 -12.08 -17.23 -6.32
C PRO A 103 -10.59 -17.61 -6.26
N HIS A 104 -9.64 -16.68 -6.38
CA HIS A 104 -8.21 -17.04 -6.36
C HIS A 104 -7.76 -17.65 -5.03
N PHE A 105 -8.41 -17.31 -3.91
CA PHE A 105 -8.13 -17.91 -2.61
C PHE A 105 -8.26 -19.44 -2.66
N ALA A 106 -9.26 -19.95 -3.37
CA ALA A 106 -9.45 -21.37 -3.56
C ALA A 106 -8.51 -21.95 -4.62
N ALA A 107 -8.39 -21.28 -5.77
CA ALA A 107 -7.63 -21.80 -6.91
C ALA A 107 -6.11 -21.81 -6.70
N VAL A 108 -5.57 -20.79 -6.02
CA VAL A 108 -4.12 -20.57 -5.86
C VAL A 108 -3.65 -21.06 -4.49
N HIS A 109 -4.38 -20.71 -3.42
CA HIS A 109 -3.93 -20.98 -2.04
C HIS A 109 -4.62 -22.18 -1.38
N GLY A 110 -5.66 -22.76 -2.01
CA GLY A 110 -6.43 -23.86 -1.42
C GLY A 110 -7.23 -23.46 -0.17
N HIS A 111 -7.56 -22.18 -0.02
CA HIS A 111 -8.39 -21.63 1.05
C HIS A 111 -9.88 -21.62 0.65
N SER A 112 -10.80 -21.39 1.59
CA SER A 112 -12.19 -21.11 1.20
C SER A 112 -12.31 -19.73 0.55
N MET A 113 -13.20 -19.58 -0.42
CA MET A 113 -13.52 -18.28 -1.01
C MET A 113 -14.08 -17.33 0.06
N PRO A 114 -13.47 -16.15 0.29
CA PRO A 114 -13.97 -15.20 1.26
C PRO A 114 -15.28 -14.55 0.81
N VAL A 115 -16.14 -14.24 1.78
CA VAL A 115 -17.26 -13.33 1.58
C VAL A 115 -16.81 -11.91 1.91
N ASN A 116 -16.94 -11.00 0.93
CA ASN A 116 -16.49 -9.61 1.05
C ASN A 116 -17.65 -8.68 1.40
N THR A 117 -17.48 -7.86 2.43
CA THR A 117 -18.33 -6.68 2.68
C THR A 117 -17.52 -5.41 2.47
N PHE A 118 -18.16 -4.38 1.92
CA PHE A 118 -17.52 -3.14 1.52
C PHE A 118 -18.14 -1.95 2.25
N ARG A 119 -17.30 -1.02 2.67
CA ARG A 119 -17.69 0.32 3.10
C ARG A 119 -16.71 1.31 2.47
N SER A 120 -17.19 2.40 1.90
CA SER A 120 -16.33 3.44 1.31
C SER A 120 -16.69 4.81 1.83
N GLU A 121 -15.70 5.65 2.06
CA GLU A 121 -15.86 7.03 2.50
C GLU A 121 -14.74 7.88 1.87
N GLY A 122 -15.09 8.72 0.91
CA GLY A 122 -14.10 9.52 0.19
C GLY A 122 -13.06 8.64 -0.55
N SER A 123 -11.78 8.91 -0.26
CA SER A 123 -10.62 8.21 -0.78
C SER A 123 -10.30 6.89 -0.05
N GLN A 124 -11.13 6.47 0.90
CA GLN A 124 -10.91 5.27 1.71
C GLN A 124 -11.93 4.17 1.39
N LEU A 125 -11.47 2.92 1.41
CA LEU A 125 -12.30 1.73 1.22
C LEU A 125 -11.93 0.67 2.27
N TRP A 126 -12.92 0.26 3.05
CA TRP A 126 -12.83 -0.85 3.99
C TRP A 126 -13.44 -2.10 3.38
N ILE A 127 -12.71 -3.22 3.45
CA ILE A 127 -13.16 -4.53 2.99
C ILE A 127 -13.01 -5.49 4.17
N THR A 128 -14.12 -6.09 4.61
CA THR A 128 -14.07 -7.20 5.58
C THR A 128 -14.24 -8.51 4.83
N GLN A 129 -13.31 -9.42 5.03
CA GLN A 129 -13.35 -10.76 4.46
C GLN A 129 -13.51 -11.79 5.57
N GLN A 130 -14.44 -12.71 5.39
CA GLN A 130 -14.57 -13.89 6.24
C GLN A 130 -14.21 -15.11 5.42
N ALA A 131 -13.22 -15.86 5.89
CA ALA A 131 -12.79 -17.10 5.24
C ALA A 131 -12.40 -18.15 6.28
N SER A 132 -12.19 -19.38 5.79
CA SER A 132 -11.82 -20.53 6.58
C SER A 132 -10.76 -21.37 5.86
N VAL A 133 -9.87 -21.96 6.65
CA VAL A 133 -8.81 -22.84 6.17
C VAL A 133 -8.86 -24.14 6.92
N HIS A 134 -8.72 -25.24 6.19
CA HIS A 134 -8.64 -26.56 6.79
C HIS A 134 -7.17 -26.89 7.09
N ARG A 135 -6.82 -27.02 8.37
CA ARG A 135 -5.45 -27.30 8.80
C ARG A 135 -5.42 -28.29 9.94
N PHE A 136 -4.57 -29.32 9.81
CA PHE A 136 -4.43 -30.38 10.81
C PHE A 136 -5.78 -31.01 11.23
N GLY A 137 -6.70 -31.22 10.28
CA GLY A 137 -8.02 -31.78 10.55
C GLY A 137 -9.01 -30.84 11.23
N ARG A 138 -8.67 -29.55 11.41
CA ARG A 138 -9.55 -28.54 12.00
C ARG A 138 -9.85 -27.42 11.01
N GLN A 139 -11.08 -26.93 11.01
CA GLN A 139 -11.45 -25.71 10.31
C GLN A 139 -11.12 -24.50 11.20
N LEU A 140 -10.28 -23.60 10.68
CA LEU A 140 -9.94 -22.34 11.33
C LEU A 140 -10.61 -21.22 10.55
N ASN A 141 -11.48 -20.46 11.23
CA ASN A 141 -12.11 -19.28 10.67
C ASN A 141 -11.23 -18.06 10.94
N PHE A 142 -11.14 -17.17 9.97
CA PHE A 142 -10.40 -15.92 10.09
C PHE A 142 -11.18 -14.79 9.45
N ARG A 143 -11.06 -13.63 10.10
CA ARG A 143 -11.55 -12.36 9.61
C ARG A 143 -10.35 -11.52 9.20
N LEU A 144 -10.41 -10.96 8.00
CA LEU A 144 -9.43 -10.01 7.48
C LEU A 144 -10.13 -8.68 7.29
N GLU A 145 -9.52 -7.61 7.79
CA GLU A 145 -10.02 -6.26 7.61
C GLU A 145 -8.98 -5.48 6.81
N PHE A 146 -9.28 -5.23 5.55
CA PHE A 146 -8.46 -4.39 4.70
C PHE A 146 -8.95 -2.95 4.76
N HIS A 147 -8.01 -2.03 4.84
CA HIS A 147 -8.24 -0.62 4.68
C HIS A 147 -7.36 -0.11 3.53
N MET A 148 -7.99 0.23 2.43
CA MET A 148 -7.37 0.84 1.26
C MET A 148 -7.41 2.36 1.40
N ILE A 149 -6.25 3.00 1.31
CA ILE A 149 -6.08 4.44 1.36
C ILE A 149 -5.48 4.85 0.01
N GLU A 150 -6.35 5.33 -0.89
CA GLU A 150 -5.96 5.67 -2.26
C GLU A 150 -5.34 4.46 -3.02
N PRO A 151 -4.86 4.63 -4.26
CA PRO A 151 -4.21 3.55 -5.00
C PRO A 151 -2.85 3.09 -4.43
N GLY A 152 -2.20 3.94 -3.63
CA GLY A 152 -0.79 3.78 -3.28
C GLY A 152 -0.52 2.97 -2.02
N PHE A 153 -1.51 2.82 -1.13
CA PHE A 153 -1.29 2.24 0.18
C PHE A 153 -2.53 1.51 0.71
N HIS A 154 -2.30 0.36 1.32
CA HIS A 154 -3.33 -0.34 2.07
C HIS A 154 -2.71 -1.16 3.18
N TYR A 155 -3.53 -1.51 4.16
CA TYR A 155 -3.13 -2.44 5.19
C TYR A 155 -4.24 -3.41 5.54
N CYS A 156 -3.84 -4.57 6.04
CA CYS A 156 -4.71 -5.62 6.51
C CYS A 156 -4.48 -5.86 8.00
N HIS A 157 -5.56 -5.89 8.76
CA HIS A 157 -5.63 -6.26 10.16
C HIS A 157 -6.30 -7.63 10.31
N PHE A 158 -5.79 -8.42 11.27
CA PHE A 158 -6.23 -9.79 11.55
C PHE A 158 -6.79 -9.87 12.98
N PRO A 159 -8.02 -9.38 13.23
CA PRO A 159 -8.56 -9.25 14.59
C PRO A 159 -8.75 -10.59 15.31
N ASP A 160 -9.09 -11.65 14.57
CA ASP A 160 -9.48 -12.95 15.14
C ASP A 160 -8.39 -14.03 14.97
N MET A 161 -7.14 -13.64 14.68
CA MET A 161 -6.05 -14.61 14.50
C MET A 161 -5.55 -15.15 15.85
N PRO A 162 -5.38 -16.48 16.01
CA PRO A 162 -4.72 -17.05 17.18
C PRO A 162 -3.28 -16.52 17.32
N GLY A 163 -3.01 -15.77 18.38
CA GLY A 163 -1.70 -15.22 18.68
C GLY A 163 -1.73 -13.70 18.88
N PRO A 164 -0.56 -13.04 18.85
CA PRO A 164 -0.49 -11.58 18.89
C PRO A 164 -1.17 -10.95 17.67
N PRO A 165 -1.89 -9.82 17.82
CA PRO A 165 -2.37 -9.04 16.70
C PRO A 165 -1.24 -8.68 15.73
N ALA A 166 -1.58 -8.65 14.44
CA ALA A 166 -0.64 -8.32 13.39
C ALA A 166 -1.28 -7.36 12.37
N HIS A 167 -0.43 -6.51 11.82
CA HIS A 167 -0.74 -5.65 10.69
C HIS A 167 0.18 -5.99 9.53
N VAL A 168 -0.40 -5.98 8.34
CA VAL A 168 0.34 -6.14 7.09
C VAL A 168 0.13 -4.87 6.30
N PHE A 169 1.22 -4.15 6.09
CA PHE A 169 1.24 -2.94 5.29
C PHE A 169 1.71 -3.25 3.89
N SER A 170 1.12 -2.58 2.93
CA SER A 170 1.34 -2.79 1.52
C SER A 170 1.35 -1.46 0.81
N SER A 171 2.42 -1.16 0.06
CA SER A 171 2.51 0.03 -0.78
C SER A 171 2.71 -0.37 -2.23
N ILE A 172 2.04 0.32 -3.14
CA ILE A 172 2.13 0.12 -4.59
C ILE A 172 2.62 1.43 -5.21
N VAL A 173 3.84 1.42 -5.75
CA VAL A 173 4.43 2.60 -6.40
C VAL A 173 4.66 2.28 -7.88
N PRO A 174 3.86 2.84 -8.80
CA PRO A 174 4.09 2.66 -10.23
C PRO A 174 5.45 3.20 -10.67
N VAL A 175 6.22 2.36 -11.35
CA VAL A 175 7.45 2.76 -12.06
C VAL A 175 7.08 3.27 -13.44
N ASP A 176 6.23 2.52 -14.13
CA ASP A 176 5.59 2.84 -15.40
C ASP A 176 4.19 2.20 -15.46
N GLU A 177 3.60 2.07 -16.66
CA GLU A 177 2.25 1.51 -16.85
C GLU A 177 2.18 -0.02 -16.65
N THR A 178 3.31 -0.73 -16.71
CA THR A 178 3.36 -2.20 -16.65
C THR A 178 4.18 -2.74 -15.49
N ARG A 179 4.82 -1.86 -14.69
CA ARG A 179 5.65 -2.24 -13.55
C ARG A 179 5.40 -1.40 -12.32
N VAL A 180 5.50 -2.04 -11.17
CA VAL A 180 5.40 -1.41 -9.86
C VAL A 180 6.55 -1.82 -8.96
N VAL A 181 6.95 -0.93 -8.05
CA VAL A 181 7.64 -1.32 -6.83
C VAL A 181 6.59 -1.56 -5.75
N HIS A 182 6.47 -2.82 -5.34
CA HIS A 182 5.59 -3.27 -4.28
C HIS A 182 6.38 -3.49 -3.00
N ARG A 183 5.94 -2.89 -1.88
CA ARG A 183 6.57 -3.11 -0.58
C ARG A 183 5.57 -3.70 0.39
N VAL A 184 5.97 -4.76 1.07
CA VAL A 184 5.16 -5.42 2.08
C VAL A 184 5.88 -5.34 3.41
N SER A 185 5.14 -5.05 4.47
CA SER A 185 5.71 -4.96 5.80
C SER A 185 4.82 -5.60 6.86
N VAL A 186 5.33 -6.65 7.50
CA VAL A 186 4.60 -7.41 8.53
C VAL A 186 5.01 -6.89 9.92
N ARG A 187 4.02 -6.39 10.66
CA ARG A 187 4.14 -5.89 12.03
C ARG A 187 3.38 -6.82 12.97
N VAL A 188 4.07 -7.42 13.95
CA VAL A 188 3.43 -8.26 14.98
C VAL A 188 3.56 -7.58 16.34
N LYS A 189 2.44 -7.45 17.05
CA LYS A 189 2.37 -6.74 18.33
C LYS A 189 3.27 -7.41 19.37
N LYS A 190 3.96 -6.61 20.18
CA LYS A 190 4.80 -7.12 21.27
C LYS A 190 3.91 -7.84 22.28
N THR A 191 4.29 -9.05 22.68
CA THR A 191 3.61 -9.77 23.76
C THR A 191 4.61 -10.27 24.81
N ARG A 192 4.08 -10.61 25.98
CA ARG A 192 4.80 -11.37 27.00
C ARG A 192 4.21 -12.79 27.05
N PRO A 193 5.04 -13.84 26.94
CA PRO A 193 6.51 -13.83 26.82
C PRO A 193 7.01 -13.47 25.39
N LYS A 194 8.14 -12.76 25.29
CA LYS A 194 8.72 -12.28 24.00
C LYS A 194 8.99 -13.40 22.99
N LEU A 195 9.27 -14.62 23.46
CA LEU A 195 9.52 -15.77 22.61
C LEU A 195 8.30 -16.11 21.73
N VAL A 196 7.09 -15.98 22.28
CA VAL A 196 5.83 -16.24 21.54
C VAL A 196 5.68 -15.26 20.39
N ALA A 197 5.86 -13.95 20.62
CA ALA A 197 5.80 -12.94 19.56
C ALA A 197 6.84 -13.20 18.45
N ARG A 198 8.06 -13.62 18.82
CA ARG A 198 9.13 -13.95 17.85
C ARG A 198 8.78 -15.15 16.97
N ILE A 199 8.24 -16.22 17.56
CA ILE A 199 7.82 -17.42 16.83
C ILE A 199 6.63 -17.08 15.92
N ALA A 200 5.61 -16.39 16.47
CA ALA A 200 4.44 -15.95 15.72
C ALA A 200 4.83 -15.07 14.52
N ARG A 201 5.71 -14.08 14.72
CA ARG A 201 6.25 -13.24 13.63
C ARG A 201 6.91 -14.07 12.54
N ARG A 202 7.82 -14.98 12.89
CA ARG A 202 8.54 -15.80 11.92
C ARG A 202 7.59 -16.70 11.12
N PHE A 203 6.60 -17.29 11.80
CA PHE A 203 5.60 -18.13 11.15
C PHE A 203 4.67 -17.33 10.23
N LEU A 204 4.10 -16.22 10.72
CA LEU A 204 3.20 -15.37 9.95
C LEU A 204 3.90 -14.79 8.72
N THR A 205 5.10 -14.23 8.90
CA THR A 205 5.89 -13.70 7.78
C THR A 205 6.20 -14.79 6.75
N TRP A 206 6.61 -15.99 7.18
CA TRP A 206 6.86 -17.09 6.24
C TRP A 206 5.61 -17.49 5.46
N GLN A 207 4.47 -17.67 6.15
CA GLN A 207 3.22 -18.05 5.52
C GLN A 207 2.75 -17.00 4.51
N MET A 208 2.80 -15.72 4.89
CA MET A 208 2.43 -14.62 4.01
C MET A 208 3.35 -14.49 2.82
N MET A 209 4.67 -14.58 3.03
CA MET A 209 5.59 -14.53 1.90
C MET A 209 5.36 -15.71 0.96
N LYS A 210 5.03 -16.90 1.46
CA LYS A 210 4.65 -18.03 0.60
C LYS A 210 3.47 -17.67 -0.33
N THR A 211 2.37 -17.15 0.22
CA THR A 211 1.19 -16.78 -0.60
C THR A 211 1.52 -15.65 -1.57
N TYR A 212 2.23 -14.62 -1.11
CA TYR A 212 2.68 -13.52 -1.99
C TYR A 212 3.53 -14.02 -3.17
N HIS A 213 4.42 -15.00 -2.97
CA HIS A 213 5.22 -15.52 -4.07
C HIS A 213 4.38 -16.34 -5.06
N GLU A 214 3.33 -17.05 -4.59
CA GLU A 214 2.36 -17.73 -5.47
C GLU A 214 1.61 -16.71 -6.33
N ASP A 215 1.16 -15.60 -5.74
CA ASP A 215 0.50 -14.51 -6.47
C ASP A 215 1.42 -13.83 -7.48
N MET A 216 2.67 -13.54 -7.07
CA MET A 216 3.67 -12.90 -7.93
C MET A 216 3.94 -13.68 -9.21
N GLN A 217 3.96 -15.02 -9.16
CA GLN A 217 4.13 -15.86 -10.35
C GLN A 217 3.02 -15.63 -11.40
N ILE A 218 1.79 -15.41 -10.94
CA ILE A 218 0.65 -15.10 -11.80
C ILE A 218 0.71 -13.64 -12.26
N TRP A 219 1.06 -12.72 -11.36
CA TRP A 219 1.15 -11.30 -11.65
C TRP A 219 2.17 -10.97 -12.73
N GLU A 220 3.34 -11.60 -12.70
CA GLU A 220 4.40 -11.36 -13.71
C GLU A 220 4.10 -11.98 -15.08
N SER A 221 3.09 -12.84 -15.16
CA SER A 221 2.70 -13.54 -16.39
C SER A 221 1.34 -13.12 -16.95
N LYS A 222 0.66 -12.15 -16.31
CA LYS A 222 -0.66 -11.66 -16.75
C LYS A 222 -0.58 -10.28 -17.40
N GLU A 223 -1.58 -9.99 -18.22
CA GLU A 223 -1.80 -8.67 -18.81
C GLU A 223 -2.93 -7.93 -18.08
N TYR A 224 -2.82 -6.60 -18.00
CA TYR A 224 -3.90 -5.76 -17.49
C TYR A 224 -5.04 -5.66 -18.51
N LEU A 225 -6.23 -6.05 -18.10
CA LEU A 225 -7.44 -5.89 -18.90
C LEU A 225 -8.28 -4.73 -18.39
N ARG A 226 -8.40 -3.68 -19.21
CA ARG A 226 -9.28 -2.53 -18.93
C ARG A 226 -10.75 -2.94 -18.85
N HIS A 227 -11.17 -3.86 -19.72
CA HIS A 227 -12.53 -4.38 -19.81
C HIS A 227 -12.52 -5.92 -19.71
N PRO A 228 -12.35 -6.48 -18.49
CA PRO A 228 -12.34 -7.92 -18.29
C PRO A 228 -13.75 -8.48 -18.52
N VAL A 229 -13.81 -9.73 -18.96
CA VAL A 229 -15.04 -10.51 -18.98
C VAL A 229 -15.25 -11.06 -17.57
N LEU A 230 -16.42 -10.80 -16.99
CA LEU A 230 -16.74 -11.13 -15.60
C LEU A 230 -17.95 -12.06 -15.52
N CYS A 231 -17.96 -12.94 -14.53
CA CYS A 231 -19.11 -13.77 -14.17
C CYS A 231 -19.87 -13.19 -12.97
N ASP A 232 -20.96 -13.84 -12.57
CA ASP A 232 -21.78 -13.47 -11.41
C ASP A 232 -21.02 -13.57 -10.08
N GLY A 233 -19.95 -14.36 -10.00
CA GLY A 233 -19.04 -14.45 -8.86
C GLY A 233 -18.08 -13.26 -8.70
N ASP A 234 -17.87 -12.45 -9.75
CA ASP A 234 -16.80 -11.44 -9.80
C ASP A 234 -17.26 -10.02 -9.38
N GLY A 235 -18.47 -9.88 -8.83
CA GLY A 235 -19.05 -8.58 -8.52
C GLY A 235 -18.21 -7.68 -7.60
N SER A 236 -17.36 -8.28 -6.77
CA SER A 236 -16.42 -7.58 -5.88
C SER A 236 -15.34 -6.80 -6.65
N ILE A 237 -14.87 -7.32 -7.79
CA ILE A 237 -13.88 -6.66 -8.66
C ILE A 237 -14.46 -5.36 -9.21
N MET A 238 -15.72 -5.39 -9.68
CA MET A 238 -16.38 -4.19 -10.21
C MET A 238 -16.60 -3.11 -9.15
N LYS A 239 -16.89 -3.49 -7.90
CA LYS A 239 -17.01 -2.54 -6.79
C LYS A 239 -15.68 -1.82 -6.54
N LEU A 240 -14.57 -2.58 -6.48
CA LEU A 240 -13.24 -2.00 -6.32
C LEU A 240 -12.88 -1.07 -7.49
N ARG A 241 -13.06 -1.53 -8.74
CA ARG A 241 -12.77 -0.71 -9.94
C ARG A 241 -13.58 0.59 -9.96
N ASN A 242 -14.84 0.55 -9.56
CA ASN A 242 -15.69 1.73 -9.48
C ASN A 242 -15.25 2.73 -8.41
N TRP A 243 -14.70 2.26 -7.29
CA TRP A 243 -14.07 3.12 -6.30
C TRP A 243 -12.72 3.66 -6.81
N TYR A 244 -11.91 2.81 -7.46
CA TYR A 244 -10.55 3.14 -7.91
C TYR A 244 -10.50 4.20 -9.02
N LYS A 245 -11.50 4.23 -9.92
CA LYS A 245 -11.51 5.18 -11.06
C LYS A 245 -11.43 6.66 -10.65
N GLN A 246 -11.89 7.01 -9.45
CA GLN A 246 -11.91 8.39 -8.96
C GLN A 246 -10.50 9.02 -8.90
N PHE A 247 -9.45 8.22 -8.80
CA PHE A 247 -8.07 8.70 -8.68
C PHE A 247 -7.41 9.00 -10.03
N PHE A 248 -8.07 8.65 -11.13
CA PHE A 248 -7.55 8.77 -12.50
C PHE A 248 -8.46 9.60 -13.41
N ASP A 249 -9.68 9.94 -12.97
CA ASP A 249 -10.59 10.81 -13.71
C ASP A 249 -10.18 12.29 -13.56
N PRO A 250 -9.99 13.04 -14.67
CA PRO A 250 -9.52 14.43 -14.66
C PRO A 250 -10.53 15.43 -14.06
N GLU A 251 -11.79 15.03 -13.87
CA GLU A 251 -12.87 15.84 -13.26
C GLU A 251 -13.13 15.49 -11.78
N GLY A 252 -12.17 14.85 -11.09
CA GLY A 252 -12.25 14.51 -9.67
C GLY A 252 -12.30 15.74 -8.75
N ASP A 253 -13.37 16.54 -8.83
CA ASP A 253 -13.74 17.53 -7.85
C ASP A 253 -14.08 16.79 -6.54
N PRO A 254 -13.36 17.06 -5.43
CA PRO A 254 -13.64 16.47 -4.13
C PRO A 254 -15.09 16.67 -3.65
N LYS A 255 -15.89 17.54 -4.29
CA LYS A 255 -17.32 17.74 -4.00
C LYS A 255 -18.24 16.60 -4.45
N ARG A 256 -17.81 15.68 -5.32
CA ARG A 256 -18.62 14.49 -5.66
C ARG A 256 -18.61 13.40 -4.56
N LEU A 257 -17.84 13.58 -3.49
CA LEU A 257 -17.69 12.62 -2.39
C LEU A 257 -18.83 12.66 -1.35
N GLN A 258 -19.93 13.38 -1.61
CA GLN A 258 -21.12 13.26 -0.76
C GLN A 258 -21.87 11.96 -1.09
N VAL A 259 -21.51 10.92 -0.34
CA VAL A 259 -22.34 9.82 0.18
C VAL A 259 -23.71 9.66 -0.51
N VAL A 260 -23.86 8.60 -1.31
CA VAL A 260 -25.15 7.93 -1.47
C VAL A 260 -25.23 6.90 -0.35
N PRO A 261 -26.19 6.98 0.59
CA PRO A 261 -26.42 5.90 1.53
C PRO A 261 -26.87 4.68 0.74
N SER A 262 -26.22 3.54 0.97
CA SER A 262 -26.87 2.26 0.67
C SER A 262 -28.00 2.07 1.68
N THR A 263 -29.22 2.02 1.14
CA THR A 263 -30.57 1.92 1.76
C THR A 263 -31.12 3.18 2.40
#